data_AF-A0A7C0VA60-F1
#
_entry.id   AF-A0A7C0VA60-F1
#
_cell.length_a   1.000
_cell.length_b   1.000
_cell.length_c   1.000
_cell.angle_alpha   90.00
_cell.angle_beta   90.00
_cell.angle_gamma   90.00
#
_symmetry.space_group_name_H-M   'P 1'
#
loop_
_entity.id
_entity.type
_entity.pdbx_description
1 polymer ?
#
loop_
_entity_poly.entity_id
_entity_poly.type
_entity_poly.pdbx_seq_one_letter_code
_entity_poly.pdbx_strand_id
1 'polypeptide(L)'
;MVEADRHSNIEILTNTVVKGVEGEVGDFKVTLIKKPRYIIEDRCTGCTTCVEYCPVSVPDPYNQELCYSKAIHIYFSLAVPLITYIDENCLYLKEKKCRICEAVCENEAIDFTQREEKIELNVGAIVLAPGFEIFDPRLRGDYGYGRFKNVITSLDFERLLSSTGPYDGEIRRPSDGRHPQKIAWIQCVGSRQVRPGGSSYCSSVC
;
A
#
# COMPACT_ATOMS: atom_id res chain seq x y z
N MET A 1 -6.39 -13.01 -7.22
CA MET A 1 -5.90 -12.96 -5.83
C MET A 1 -6.42 -14.14 -5.04
N VAL A 2 -7.74 -14.27 -4.85
CA VAL A 2 -8.36 -15.39 -4.08
C VAL A 2 -7.98 -16.78 -4.62
N GLU A 3 -7.92 -16.96 -5.94
CA GLU A 3 -7.54 -18.26 -6.52
C GLU A 3 -6.10 -18.67 -6.15
N ALA A 4 -5.15 -17.73 -6.24
CA ALA A 4 -3.76 -17.99 -5.87
C ALA A 4 -3.60 -18.30 -4.38
N ASP A 5 -4.35 -17.60 -3.52
CA ASP A 5 -4.35 -17.77 -2.07
C ASP A 5 -4.87 -19.14 -1.62
N ARG A 6 -5.78 -19.75 -2.42
CA ARG A 6 -6.35 -21.08 -2.13
C ARG A 6 -5.65 -22.22 -2.85
N HIS A 7 -4.62 -21.93 -3.63
CA HIS A 7 -3.99 -22.94 -4.49
C HIS A 7 -2.97 -23.77 -3.70
N SER A 8 -3.09 -25.10 -3.74
CA SER A 8 -2.28 -26.02 -2.89
C SER A 8 -0.76 -25.96 -3.15
N ASN A 9 -0.35 -25.51 -4.33
CA ASN A 9 1.06 -25.41 -4.73
C ASN A 9 1.59 -23.96 -4.72
N ILE A 10 0.83 -23.00 -4.20
CA ILE A 10 1.23 -21.60 -4.13
C ILE A 10 1.15 -21.17 -2.67
N GLU A 11 2.27 -20.66 -2.14
CA GLU A 11 2.32 -20.03 -0.83
C GLU A 11 2.49 -18.52 -1.01
N ILE A 12 1.59 -17.72 -0.42
CA ILE A 12 1.65 -16.26 -0.51
C ILE A 12 2.23 -15.70 0.79
N LEU A 13 3.47 -15.22 0.72
CA LEU A 13 4.13 -14.52 1.82
C LEU A 13 3.94 -13.01 1.67
N THR A 14 2.86 -12.49 2.26
CA THR A 14 2.60 -11.05 2.30
C THR A 14 3.38 -10.35 3.42
N ASN A 15 3.64 -9.04 3.25
CA ASN A 15 4.48 -8.25 4.19
C ASN A 15 5.91 -8.81 4.34
N THR A 16 6.41 -9.46 3.29
CA THR A 16 7.72 -10.12 3.25
C THR A 16 8.57 -9.52 2.14
N VAL A 17 9.86 -9.34 2.42
CA VAL A 17 10.83 -8.81 1.46
C VAL A 17 11.99 -9.79 1.25
N VAL A 18 12.52 -9.85 0.03
CA VAL A 18 13.73 -10.62 -0.28
C VAL A 18 14.94 -9.85 0.25
N LYS A 19 15.71 -10.48 1.15
CA LYS A 19 16.93 -9.90 1.72
C LYS A 19 18.18 -10.29 0.95
N GLY A 20 18.23 -11.53 0.46
CA GLY A 20 19.39 -12.06 -0.23
C GLY A 20 19.04 -13.32 -1.01
N VAL A 21 19.80 -13.54 -2.09
CA VAL A 21 19.72 -14.73 -2.94
C VAL A 21 21.16 -15.20 -3.13
N GLU A 22 21.41 -16.46 -2.79
CA GLU A 22 22.69 -17.14 -2.94
C GLU A 22 22.48 -18.43 -3.75
N GLY A 23 23.56 -18.98 -4.33
CA GLY A 23 23.51 -20.22 -5.11
C GLY A 23 23.52 -20.00 -6.62
N GLU A 24 23.08 -21.01 -7.36
CA GLU A 24 23.14 -21.07 -8.82
C GLU A 24 21.84 -21.60 -9.44
N VAL A 25 21.77 -21.59 -10.77
CA VAL A 25 20.56 -21.99 -11.50
C VAL A 25 20.17 -23.42 -11.14
N GLY A 26 18.96 -23.60 -10.60
CA GLY A 26 18.46 -24.89 -10.13
C GLY A 26 18.61 -25.14 -8.63
N ASP A 27 19.42 -24.35 -7.93
CA ASP A 27 19.65 -24.45 -6.48
C ASP A 27 19.93 -23.08 -5.86
N PHE A 28 18.88 -22.27 -5.70
CA PHE A 28 18.95 -20.98 -5.03
C PHE A 28 18.53 -21.10 -3.57
N LYS A 29 19.33 -20.52 -2.69
CA LYS A 29 18.95 -20.25 -1.31
C LYS A 29 18.49 -18.80 -1.19
N VAL A 30 17.21 -18.61 -0.91
CA VAL A 30 16.59 -17.28 -0.78
C VAL A 30 16.33 -16.98 0.69
N THR A 31 16.85 -15.85 1.16
CA THR A 31 16.54 -15.31 2.49
C THR A 31 15.45 -14.26 2.38
N LEU A 32 14.38 -14.46 3.12
CA LEU A 32 13.24 -13.57 3.23
C LEU A 32 13.15 -12.98 4.64
N ILE A 33 12.65 -11.76 4.74
CA ILE A 33 12.29 -11.11 6.02
C ILE A 33 10.80 -10.80 5.99
N LYS A 34 10.04 -11.47 6.85
CA LYS A 34 8.62 -11.17 7.10
C LYS A 34 8.52 -10.14 8.21
N LYS A 35 7.94 -8.98 7.89
CA LYS A 35 7.74 -7.89 8.87
C LYS A 35 6.57 -8.22 9.79
N PRO A 36 6.63 -7.83 11.08
CA PRO A 36 5.53 -8.06 11.99
C PRO A 36 4.30 -7.28 11.53
N ARG A 37 3.16 -7.97 11.43
CA ARG A 37 1.84 -7.32 11.23
C ARG A 37 1.28 -6.80 12.55
N TYR A 38 1.80 -7.33 13.66
CA TYR A 38 1.27 -7.23 15.02
C TYR A 38 -0.12 -7.86 15.15
N ILE A 39 -0.43 -8.79 14.25
CA ILE A 39 -1.71 -9.48 14.13
C ILE A 39 -1.41 -10.96 13.88
N ILE A 40 -2.02 -11.83 14.67
CA ILE A 40 -1.99 -13.29 14.50
C ILE A 40 -2.94 -13.62 13.35
N GLU A 41 -2.36 -13.98 12.21
CA GLU A 41 -3.07 -14.12 10.94
C GLU A 41 -4.22 -15.13 11.03
N ASP A 42 -4.00 -16.28 11.66
CA ASP A 42 -4.99 -17.36 11.80
C ASP A 42 -6.22 -16.99 12.66
N ARG A 43 -6.10 -15.95 13.50
CA ARG A 43 -7.18 -15.50 14.39
C ARG A 43 -7.91 -14.28 13.85
N CYS A 44 -7.31 -13.56 12.91
CA CYS A 44 -7.89 -12.34 12.40
C CYS A 44 -8.96 -12.64 11.35
N THR A 45 -10.18 -12.20 11.60
CA THR A 45 -11.31 -12.38 10.67
C THR A 45 -11.51 -11.20 9.72
N GLY A 46 -10.75 -10.13 9.88
CA GLY A 46 -10.92 -8.91 9.09
C GLY A 46 -12.22 -8.15 9.37
N CYS A 47 -12.85 -8.33 10.55
CA CYS A 47 -14.13 -7.68 10.90
C CYS A 47 -14.06 -6.15 11.05
N THR A 48 -12.86 -5.59 11.15
CA THR A 48 -12.58 -4.14 11.26
C THR A 48 -13.05 -3.41 12.53
N THR A 49 -13.58 -4.08 13.55
CA THR A 49 -13.93 -3.44 14.84
C THR A 49 -12.75 -2.67 15.43
N CYS A 50 -11.54 -3.23 15.39
CA CYS A 50 -10.33 -2.56 15.87
C CYS A 50 -9.99 -1.24 15.13
N VAL A 51 -10.41 -1.12 13.87
CA VAL A 51 -10.23 0.08 13.03
C VAL A 51 -11.11 1.20 13.56
N GLU A 52 -12.38 0.93 13.83
CA GLU A 52 -13.37 1.93 14.30
C GLU A 52 -12.93 2.60 15.60
N TYR A 53 -12.39 1.83 16.54
CA TYR A 53 -11.96 2.31 17.85
C TYR A 53 -10.55 2.92 17.86
N CYS A 54 -9.79 2.82 16.78
CA CYS A 54 -8.45 3.39 16.73
C CYS A 54 -8.50 4.93 16.73
N PRO A 55 -7.87 5.61 17.71
CA PRO A 55 -7.88 7.07 17.76
C PRO A 55 -6.89 7.72 16.78
N VAL A 56 -5.95 6.95 16.25
CA VAL A 56 -4.86 7.47 15.40
C VAL A 56 -5.32 7.47 13.95
N SER A 57 -5.19 8.62 13.30
CA SER A 57 -5.39 8.78 11.86
C SER A 57 -4.03 8.86 11.17
N VAL A 58 -3.86 8.12 10.09
CA VAL A 58 -2.64 8.07 9.28
C VAL A 58 -2.99 8.34 7.82
N PRO A 59 -2.14 9.00 7.02
CA PRO A 59 -2.36 9.12 5.58
C PRO A 59 -2.52 7.73 4.95
N ASP A 60 -3.46 7.57 4.03
CA ASP A 60 -3.69 6.29 3.35
C ASP A 60 -2.84 6.19 2.07
N PRO A 61 -1.74 5.40 2.06
CA PRO A 61 -0.86 5.29 0.89
C PRO A 61 -1.55 4.61 -0.30
N TYR A 62 -2.51 3.70 -0.06
CA TYR A 62 -3.25 3.05 -1.14
C TYR A 62 -4.12 4.07 -1.90
N ASN A 63 -4.68 5.03 -1.17
CA ASN A 63 -5.47 6.14 -1.72
C ASN A 63 -4.63 7.39 -2.06
N GLN A 64 -3.33 7.24 -2.33
CA GLN A 64 -2.42 8.34 -2.69
C GLN A 64 -2.41 9.50 -1.67
N GLU A 65 -2.62 9.19 -0.39
CA GLU A 65 -2.69 10.17 0.71
C GLU A 65 -3.82 11.22 0.56
N LEU A 66 -4.79 10.97 -0.33
CA LEU A 66 -5.97 11.85 -0.54
C LEU A 66 -6.98 11.78 0.60
N CYS A 67 -6.90 10.72 1.40
CA CYS A 67 -7.66 10.53 2.62
C CYS A 67 -6.79 9.94 3.73
N TYR A 68 -7.40 9.76 4.90
CA TYR A 68 -6.77 9.14 6.03
C TYR A 68 -7.38 7.76 6.30
N SER A 69 -6.54 6.85 6.73
CA SER A 69 -6.91 5.59 7.35
C SER A 69 -6.59 5.64 8.86
N LYS A 70 -6.77 4.51 9.54
CA LYS A 70 -6.45 4.34 10.96
C LYS A 70 -5.11 3.63 11.11
N ALA A 71 -4.44 3.80 12.26
CA ALA A 71 -3.16 3.10 12.46
C ALA A 71 -3.29 1.56 12.44
N ILE A 72 -4.47 1.00 12.74
CA ILE A 72 -4.78 -0.40 12.44
C ILE A 72 -5.87 -0.43 11.37
N HIS A 73 -5.60 -1.07 10.23
CA HIS A 73 -6.54 -1.14 9.10
C HIS A 73 -6.18 -2.28 8.14
N ILE A 74 -7.06 -2.55 7.17
CA ILE A 74 -6.80 -3.43 6.02
C ILE A 74 -6.30 -2.55 4.88
N TYR A 75 -5.26 -2.97 4.16
CA TYR A 75 -4.62 -2.15 3.11
C TYR A 75 -5.59 -1.67 2.02
N PHE A 76 -6.57 -2.51 1.64
CA PHE A 76 -7.71 -2.12 0.80
C PHE A 76 -8.86 -3.11 0.97
N SER A 77 -10.08 -2.73 0.58
CA SER A 77 -11.32 -3.48 0.87
C SER A 77 -11.38 -4.92 0.33
N LEU A 78 -10.55 -5.26 -0.66
CA LEU A 78 -10.50 -6.59 -1.28
C LEU A 78 -9.11 -7.24 -1.12
N ALA A 79 -8.37 -6.84 -0.09
CA ALA A 79 -7.05 -7.39 0.20
C ALA A 79 -7.10 -8.91 0.41
N VAL A 80 -6.06 -9.59 -0.07
CA VAL A 80 -5.86 -11.02 0.15
C VAL A 80 -4.45 -11.21 0.72
N PRO A 81 -4.31 -11.73 1.95
CA PRO A 81 -5.40 -12.11 2.86
C PRO A 81 -6.15 -10.89 3.42
N LEU A 82 -7.42 -11.07 3.80
CA LEU A 82 -8.28 -10.01 4.36
C LEU A 82 -7.96 -9.80 5.85
N ILE A 83 -6.73 -9.39 6.14
CA ILE A 83 -6.17 -9.28 7.48
C ILE A 83 -5.74 -7.84 7.75
N THR A 84 -6.07 -7.33 8.93
CA THR A 84 -5.59 -6.02 9.38
C THR A 84 -4.07 -6.02 9.61
N TYR A 85 -3.44 -4.86 9.53
CA TYR A 85 -2.07 -4.67 10.01
C TYR A 85 -1.99 -3.38 10.83
N ILE A 86 -0.94 -3.26 11.64
CA ILE A 86 -0.67 -2.06 12.43
C ILE A 86 0.46 -1.26 11.81
N ASP A 87 0.16 -0.03 11.43
CA ASP A 87 1.07 0.98 10.90
C ASP A 87 2.05 1.47 11.96
N GLU A 88 3.25 1.85 11.53
CA GLU A 88 4.33 2.36 12.39
C GLU A 88 3.94 3.63 13.17
N ASN A 89 2.94 4.39 12.71
CA ASN A 89 2.41 5.55 13.40
C ASN A 89 1.52 5.22 14.61
N CYS A 90 1.29 3.94 14.91
CA CYS A 90 0.56 3.51 16.09
C CYS A 90 1.21 4.01 17.40
N LEU A 91 0.39 4.60 18.28
CA LEU A 91 0.81 5.11 19.59
C LEU A 91 1.38 4.02 20.51
N TYR A 92 0.98 2.76 20.35
CA TYR A 92 1.59 1.66 21.08
C TYR A 92 3.01 1.37 20.59
N LEU A 93 3.22 1.36 19.27
CA LEU A 93 4.52 1.05 18.69
C LEU A 93 5.53 2.15 19.03
N LYS A 94 5.12 3.42 18.95
CA LYS A 94 5.95 4.58 19.26
C LYS A 94 6.18 4.80 20.76
N GLU A 95 5.11 4.75 21.56
CA GLU A 95 5.15 5.28 22.94
C GLU A 95 4.62 4.30 24.00
N LYS A 96 4.13 3.10 23.60
CA LYS A 96 3.54 2.09 24.49
C LYS A 96 2.31 2.58 25.28
N LYS A 97 1.58 3.58 24.77
CA LYS A 97 0.48 4.25 25.50
C LYS A 97 -0.94 3.74 25.22
N CYS A 98 -1.20 3.11 24.08
CA CYS A 98 -2.56 2.77 23.63
C CYS A 98 -2.72 1.27 23.42
N ARG A 99 -3.79 0.65 23.94
CA ARG A 99 -4.13 -0.77 23.72
C ARG A 99 -5.62 -0.98 23.42
N ILE A 100 -6.29 0.05 22.93
CA ILE A 100 -7.75 0.02 22.70
C ILE A 100 -8.12 -1.08 21.71
N CYS A 101 -7.38 -1.18 20.59
CA CYS A 101 -7.63 -2.20 19.57
C CYS A 101 -7.48 -3.63 20.11
N GLU A 102 -6.54 -3.86 21.03
CA GLU A 102 -6.32 -5.17 21.69
C GLU A 102 -7.52 -5.50 22.58
N ALA A 103 -8.01 -4.53 23.35
CA ALA A 103 -9.15 -4.73 24.25
C ALA A 103 -10.50 -4.99 23.54
N VAL A 104 -10.71 -4.45 22.32
CA VAL A 104 -11.95 -4.66 21.56
C VAL A 104 -11.90 -5.87 20.61
N CYS A 105 -10.76 -6.53 20.49
CA CYS A 105 -10.59 -7.66 19.57
C CYS A 105 -11.07 -8.97 20.21
N GLU A 106 -12.31 -9.37 19.93
CA GLU A 106 -12.91 -10.62 20.46
C GLU A 106 -12.12 -11.89 20.10
N ASN A 107 -11.43 -11.91 18.96
CA ASN A 107 -10.64 -13.07 18.51
C ASN A 107 -9.23 -13.11 19.08
N GLU A 108 -8.84 -12.16 19.95
CA GLU A 108 -7.49 -12.08 20.54
C GLU A 108 -6.38 -12.19 19.47
N ALA A 109 -6.59 -11.50 18.34
CA ALA A 109 -5.71 -11.58 17.18
C ALA A 109 -4.59 -10.54 17.22
N ILE A 110 -4.57 -9.61 18.18
CA ILE A 110 -3.55 -8.55 18.23
C ILE A 110 -2.39 -8.99 19.11
N ASP A 111 -1.17 -8.94 18.56
CA ASP A 111 0.06 -9.25 19.29
C ASP A 111 1.15 -8.23 18.95
N PHE A 112 1.34 -7.26 19.84
CA PHE A 112 2.38 -6.24 19.68
C PHE A 112 3.80 -6.73 19.95
N THR A 113 3.97 -7.97 20.39
CA THR A 113 5.30 -8.55 20.69
C THR A 113 5.93 -9.24 19.49
N GLN A 114 5.17 -9.39 18.39
CA GLN A 114 5.68 -9.90 17.12
C GLN A 114 6.96 -9.18 16.69
N ARG A 115 7.91 -9.97 16.19
CA ARG A 115 9.19 -9.50 15.64
C ARG A 115 9.31 -9.93 14.19
N GLU A 116 10.29 -9.35 13.52
CA GLU A 116 10.67 -9.80 12.19
C GLU A 116 11.06 -11.27 12.21
N GLU A 117 10.55 -12.01 11.24
CA GLU A 117 10.82 -13.44 11.06
C GLU A 117 11.73 -13.61 9.84
N LYS A 118 12.84 -14.34 10.03
CA LYS A 118 13.74 -14.72 8.94
C LYS A 118 13.30 -16.09 8.40
N ILE A 119 12.96 -16.15 7.13
CA ILE A 119 12.55 -17.37 6.44
C ILE A 119 13.63 -17.71 5.39
N GLU A 120 14.05 -18.97 5.34
CA GLU A 120 14.99 -19.46 4.33
C GLU A 120 14.27 -20.48 3.45
N LEU A 121 14.29 -20.24 2.13
CA LEU A 121 13.66 -21.10 1.13
C LEU A 121 14.72 -21.58 0.14
N ASN A 122 14.62 -22.86 -0.26
CA ASN A 122 15.39 -23.41 -1.37
C ASN A 122 14.48 -23.50 -2.60
N VAL A 123 14.88 -22.87 -3.70
CA VAL A 123 14.07 -22.80 -4.94
C VAL A 123 14.94 -23.05 -6.17
N GLY A 124 14.37 -23.67 -7.19
CA GLY A 124 15.10 -23.94 -8.45
C GLY A 124 15.11 -22.75 -9.42
N ALA A 125 14.12 -21.85 -9.32
CA ALA A 125 13.96 -20.72 -10.23
C ALA A 125 13.36 -19.50 -9.52
N ILE A 126 13.66 -18.32 -10.03
CA ILE A 126 13.16 -17.03 -9.52
C ILE A 126 12.57 -16.25 -10.69
N VAL A 127 11.34 -15.76 -10.53
CA VAL A 127 10.67 -14.88 -11.48
C VAL A 127 10.53 -13.50 -10.85
N LEU A 128 11.09 -12.48 -11.50
CA LEU A 128 11.00 -11.09 -11.03
C LEU A 128 9.76 -10.42 -11.63
N ALA A 129 8.83 -10.03 -10.76
CA ALA A 129 7.66 -9.22 -11.10
C ALA A 129 7.43 -8.07 -10.11
N PRO A 130 8.43 -7.20 -9.84
CA PRO A 130 8.30 -6.12 -8.84
C PRO A 130 7.38 -4.97 -9.27
N GLY A 131 6.97 -4.93 -10.54
CA GLY A 131 6.10 -3.88 -11.07
C GLY A 131 6.86 -2.62 -11.46
N PHE A 132 6.24 -1.46 -11.27
CA PHE A 132 6.77 -0.13 -11.58
C PHE A 132 6.28 0.89 -10.55
N GLU A 133 6.93 2.05 -10.52
CA GLU A 133 6.53 3.19 -9.71
C GLU A 133 6.04 4.34 -10.59
N ILE A 134 5.16 5.18 -10.04
CA ILE A 134 4.70 6.39 -10.72
C ILE A 134 5.81 7.45 -10.73
N PHE A 135 5.89 8.21 -11.81
CA PHE A 135 6.76 9.38 -11.87
C PHE A 135 6.26 10.45 -10.90
N ASP A 136 7.16 11.01 -10.07
CA ASP A 136 6.85 12.13 -9.18
C ASP A 136 6.98 13.49 -9.93
N PRO A 137 5.86 14.17 -10.26
CA PRO A 137 5.92 15.43 -10.99
C PRO A 137 6.53 16.59 -10.20
N ARG A 138 6.70 16.46 -8.88
CA ARG A 138 7.36 17.48 -8.03
C ARG A 138 8.82 17.67 -8.42
N LEU A 139 9.47 16.63 -8.96
CA LEU A 139 10.87 16.67 -9.39
C LEU A 139 11.15 17.74 -10.46
N ARG A 140 10.15 18.01 -11.31
CA ARG A 140 10.24 19.03 -12.36
C ARG A 140 9.47 20.30 -12.02
N GLY A 141 8.33 20.15 -11.32
CA GLY A 141 7.49 21.28 -10.93
C GLY A 141 6.81 22.02 -12.08
N ASP A 142 6.92 21.52 -13.33
CA ASP A 142 6.43 22.20 -14.55
C ASP A 142 4.94 22.58 -14.47
N TYR A 143 4.14 21.75 -13.81
CA TYR A 143 2.67 21.87 -13.77
C TYR A 143 2.11 22.16 -12.37
N GLY A 144 2.98 22.39 -11.38
CA GLY A 144 2.58 22.77 -10.03
C GLY A 144 1.91 21.67 -9.18
N TYR A 145 2.13 20.39 -9.51
CA TYR A 145 1.78 19.28 -8.61
C TYR A 145 2.45 19.46 -7.25
N GLY A 146 1.71 19.25 -6.16
CA GLY A 146 2.14 19.56 -4.78
C GLY A 146 2.04 21.05 -4.39
N ARG A 147 1.88 21.97 -5.34
CA ARG A 147 1.64 23.41 -5.07
C ARG A 147 0.17 23.78 -5.25
N PHE A 148 -0.44 23.33 -6.34
CA PHE A 148 -1.84 23.58 -6.66
C PHE A 148 -2.69 22.38 -6.26
N LYS A 149 -3.61 22.56 -5.31
CA LYS A 149 -4.44 21.47 -4.76
C LYS A 149 -5.23 20.69 -5.83
N ASN A 150 -5.61 21.35 -6.93
CA ASN A 150 -6.40 20.73 -8.00
C ASN A 150 -5.55 20.18 -9.15
N VAL A 151 -4.22 20.21 -9.03
CA VAL A 151 -3.32 19.48 -9.93
C VAL A 151 -3.01 18.16 -9.25
N ILE A 152 -3.47 17.08 -9.86
CA ILE A 152 -3.34 15.70 -9.39
C ILE A 152 -2.75 14.82 -10.49
N THR A 153 -2.21 13.66 -10.13
CA THR A 153 -1.69 12.66 -11.06
C THR A 153 -2.82 11.80 -11.66
N SER A 154 -2.51 11.01 -12.70
CA SER A 154 -3.45 10.04 -13.24
C SER A 154 -3.83 8.99 -12.19
N LEU A 155 -2.88 8.53 -11.36
CA LEU A 155 -3.15 7.56 -10.30
C LEU A 155 -4.00 8.15 -9.16
N ASP A 156 -3.80 9.41 -8.80
CA ASP A 156 -4.70 10.12 -7.86
C ASP A 156 -6.13 10.11 -8.41
N PHE A 157 -6.29 10.44 -9.68
CA PHE A 157 -7.59 10.47 -10.34
C PHE A 157 -8.26 9.10 -10.38
N GLU A 158 -7.50 8.03 -10.64
CA GLU A 158 -8.00 6.64 -10.53
C GLU A 158 -8.49 6.32 -9.12
N ARG A 159 -7.78 6.77 -8.09
CA ARG A 159 -8.25 6.60 -6.70
C ARG A 159 -9.54 7.38 -6.45
N LEU A 160 -9.66 8.63 -6.92
CA LEU A 160 -10.90 9.41 -6.80
C LEU A 160 -12.09 8.75 -7.50
N LEU A 161 -11.85 8.13 -8.66
CA LEU A 161 -12.87 7.48 -9.48
C LEU A 161 -13.30 6.12 -8.90
N SER A 162 -12.43 5.46 -8.12
CA SER A 162 -12.72 4.17 -7.52
C SER A 162 -13.87 4.24 -6.52
N SER A 163 -14.80 3.29 -6.59
CA SER A 163 -15.89 3.13 -5.61
C SER A 163 -15.40 2.75 -4.21
N THR A 164 -14.17 2.25 -4.08
CA THR A 164 -13.46 2.03 -2.80
C THR A 164 -12.41 3.10 -2.53
N GLY A 165 -12.47 4.19 -3.30
CA GLY A 165 -11.63 5.35 -3.17
C GLY A 165 -12.05 6.28 -2.03
N PRO A 166 -11.36 7.42 -1.86
CA PRO A 166 -11.60 8.34 -0.75
C PRO A 166 -12.98 9.00 -0.77
N TYR A 167 -13.64 9.05 -1.92
CA TYR A 167 -14.94 9.71 -2.12
C TYR A 167 -15.98 8.80 -2.79
N ASP A 168 -15.87 7.48 -2.61
CA ASP A 168 -16.85 6.49 -3.09
C ASP A 168 -17.14 6.58 -4.61
N GLY A 169 -16.13 6.96 -5.39
CA GLY A 169 -16.20 7.12 -6.84
C GLY A 169 -16.67 8.49 -7.32
N GLU A 170 -16.94 9.43 -6.40
CA GLU A 170 -17.22 10.81 -6.76
C GLU A 170 -15.93 11.61 -6.99
N ILE A 171 -15.75 12.08 -8.22
CA ILE A 171 -14.65 12.98 -8.53
C ILE A 171 -14.90 14.33 -7.84
N ARG A 172 -14.13 14.62 -6.79
CA ARG A 172 -14.18 15.87 -6.05
C ARG A 172 -12.84 16.59 -6.12
N ARG A 173 -12.89 17.91 -6.32
CA ARG A 173 -11.68 18.74 -6.33
C ARG A 173 -11.03 18.76 -4.94
N PRO A 174 -9.73 18.45 -4.80
CA PRO A 174 -9.08 18.45 -3.48
C PRO A 174 -9.08 19.83 -2.80
N SER A 175 -9.24 20.93 -3.55
CA SER A 175 -9.29 22.27 -2.95
C SER A 175 -10.56 22.55 -2.14
N ASP A 176 -11.72 22.09 -2.61
CA ASP A 176 -13.02 22.54 -2.11
C ASP A 176 -14.13 21.48 -2.11
N GLY A 177 -13.80 20.23 -2.47
CA GLY A 177 -14.72 19.09 -2.45
C GLY A 177 -15.82 19.12 -3.51
N ARG A 178 -15.87 20.15 -4.38
CA ARG A 178 -16.91 20.26 -5.41
C ARG A 178 -16.58 19.38 -6.62
N HIS A 179 -17.61 18.98 -7.36
CA HIS A 179 -17.43 18.27 -8.62
C HIS A 179 -16.80 19.18 -9.69
N PRO A 180 -15.73 18.76 -10.39
CA PRO A 180 -15.16 19.55 -11.47
C PRO A 180 -16.10 19.58 -12.69
N GLN A 181 -16.36 20.77 -13.22
CA GLN A 181 -17.15 20.91 -14.47
C GLN A 181 -16.28 20.84 -15.74
N LYS A 182 -14.96 21.05 -15.59
CA LYS A 182 -13.98 21.03 -16.68
C LYS A 182 -12.71 20.36 -16.17
N ILE A 183 -12.18 19.44 -16.95
CA ILE A 183 -10.95 18.68 -16.65
C ILE A 183 -10.04 18.79 -17.85
N ALA A 184 -8.74 18.95 -17.60
CA ALA A 184 -7.70 18.91 -18.63
C ALA A 184 -6.70 17.80 -18.29
N TRP A 185 -6.36 16.99 -19.29
CA TRP A 185 -5.34 15.95 -19.17
C TRP A 185 -4.07 16.42 -19.87
N ILE A 186 -2.95 16.41 -19.14
CA ILE A 186 -1.63 16.71 -19.68
C ILE A 186 -0.91 15.39 -19.89
N GLN A 187 -0.61 15.07 -21.14
CA GLN A 187 0.03 13.82 -21.50
C GLN A 187 1.55 13.90 -21.35
N CYS A 188 2.18 12.73 -21.22
CA CYS A 188 3.63 12.58 -21.19
C CYS A 188 4.32 13.38 -20.06
N VAL A 189 3.65 13.57 -18.92
CA VAL A 189 4.28 14.19 -17.74
C VAL A 189 5.34 13.23 -17.21
N GLY A 190 6.62 13.63 -17.34
CA GLY A 190 7.76 12.79 -16.94
C GLY A 190 8.26 11.82 -18.01
N SER A 191 7.61 11.76 -19.18
CA SER A 191 7.93 10.82 -20.27
C SER A 191 8.11 11.53 -21.60
N ARG A 192 8.87 10.95 -22.53
CA ARG A 192 9.24 11.58 -23.81
C ARG A 192 9.85 12.97 -23.65
N GLN A 193 10.63 13.17 -22.59
CA GLN A 193 11.27 14.43 -22.23
C GLN A 193 12.79 14.24 -22.17
N VAL A 194 13.53 15.16 -22.79
CA VAL A 194 15.01 15.16 -22.79
C VAL A 194 15.62 16.15 -21.80
N ARG A 195 14.78 16.93 -21.11
CA ARG A 195 15.24 17.88 -20.09
C ARG A 195 15.53 17.14 -18.78
N PRO A 196 16.49 17.63 -17.96
CA PRO A 196 16.80 17.03 -16.66
C PRO A 196 15.55 16.82 -15.81
N GLY A 197 15.46 15.64 -15.17
CA GLY A 197 14.31 15.24 -14.35
C GLY A 197 13.14 14.63 -15.13
N GLY A 198 13.24 14.46 -16.45
CA GLY A 198 12.28 13.71 -17.27
C GLY A 198 12.89 12.44 -17.87
N SER A 199 12.04 11.55 -18.37
CA SER A 199 12.45 10.31 -19.03
C SER A 199 12.33 10.41 -20.55
N SER A 200 13.35 9.93 -21.28
CA SER A 200 13.36 9.97 -22.74
C SER A 200 12.45 8.93 -23.40
N TYR A 201 12.03 7.90 -22.67
CA TYR A 201 11.16 6.83 -23.16
C TYR A 201 9.66 7.18 -23.02
N CYS A 202 8.82 6.40 -23.69
CA CYS A 202 7.36 6.44 -23.55
C CYS A 202 6.92 5.44 -22.47
N SER A 203 6.07 5.85 -21.54
CA SER A 203 5.54 4.96 -20.47
C SER A 203 4.56 3.91 -20.99
N SER A 204 4.17 3.97 -22.27
CA SER A 204 3.20 3.11 -22.96
C SER A 204 1.77 3.23 -22.45
N VAL A 205 1.57 3.31 -21.14
CA VAL A 205 0.32 3.66 -20.45
C VAL A 205 0.58 4.90 -19.59
N CYS A 206 -0.24 5.94 -19.79
CA CYS A 206 -0.07 7.27 -19.16
C CYS A 206 -1.27 7.55 -18.26
#